data_AF-A0A820LY70-F1
#
_entry.id   AF-A0A820LY70-F1
#
_cell.length_a   1.000
_cell.length_b   1.000
_cell.length_c   1.000
_cell.angle_alpha   90.00
_cell.angle_beta   90.00
_cell.angle_gamma   90.00
#
_symmetry.space_group_name_H-M   'P 1'
#
loop_
_entity.id
_entity.type
_entity.pdbx_description
1 polymer ?
#
loop_
_entity_poly.entity_id
_entity_poly.type
_entity_poly.pdbx_seq_one_letter_code
_entity_poly.pdbx_strand_id
1 'polypeptide(L)'
;MGDWNAKVGSKPITGITGNFGLGDRNEAGDRLLEFCHNNYLFITNTCFQQPKRRLYTWTSPNGQYKNQIDYILCSQRWRSSIQLAKTRPGADCGSDHELLIAKFQIKLKTTSKTARLASIDENDGSTIELEPDISESEIKWDLECIANNKAPSIDEIPPELFKILGDDAVKILLAICQQIWKTQQWPKDWKRSIYIPIPKKGSAKECSNYRTIALISHASKIMLKI
;
A
#
# COMPACT_ATOMS: atom_id res chain seq x y z
N MET A 1 3.84 -5.77 -2.55
CA MET A 1 4.67 -5.35 -3.70
C MET A 1 6.11 -5.75 -3.42
N GLY A 2 6.92 -6.01 -4.44
CA GLY A 2 8.34 -6.28 -4.25
C GLY A 2 8.87 -7.28 -5.27
N ASP A 3 10.11 -7.70 -5.05
CA ASP A 3 10.79 -8.75 -5.79
C ASP A 3 10.31 -10.13 -5.33
N TRP A 4 9.76 -10.91 -6.25
CA TRP A 4 9.28 -12.27 -5.99
C TRP A 4 10.22 -13.33 -6.55
N ASN A 5 11.26 -12.92 -7.29
CA ASN A 5 12.13 -13.81 -8.04
C ASN A 5 11.36 -14.83 -8.90
N ALA A 6 10.20 -14.43 -9.41
CA ALA A 6 9.23 -15.27 -10.11
C ALA A 6 8.94 -14.70 -11.50
N LYS A 7 8.85 -15.56 -12.51
CA LYS A 7 8.42 -15.16 -13.86
C LYS A 7 7.04 -15.73 -14.10
N VAL A 8 6.02 -14.88 -14.15
CA VAL A 8 4.63 -15.33 -14.38
C VAL A 8 4.30 -15.51 -15.86
N GLY A 9 5.14 -14.94 -16.72
CA GLY A 9 5.09 -15.06 -18.17
C GLY A 9 4.02 -14.20 -18.84
N SER A 10 3.94 -14.31 -20.17
CA SER A 10 3.01 -13.55 -21.01
C SER A 10 1.61 -14.17 -21.13
N LYS A 11 1.44 -15.45 -20.76
CA LYS A 11 0.16 -16.14 -20.86
C LYS A 11 -0.82 -15.60 -19.79
N PRO A 12 -1.97 -15.01 -20.18
CA PRO A 12 -2.94 -14.48 -19.24
C PRO A 12 -3.66 -15.61 -18.50
N ILE A 13 -3.98 -15.36 -17.23
CA ILE A 13 -4.84 -16.18 -16.40
C ILE A 13 -5.97 -15.28 -15.90
N THR A 14 -7.20 -15.66 -16.21
CA THR A 14 -8.41 -14.94 -15.83
C THR A 14 -8.41 -14.61 -14.34
N GLY A 15 -8.64 -13.34 -14.02
CA GLY A 15 -8.69 -12.84 -12.64
C GLY A 15 -7.31 -12.56 -12.00
N ILE A 16 -6.24 -13.22 -12.43
CA ILE A 16 -4.93 -13.17 -11.77
C ILE A 16 -3.92 -12.35 -12.55
N THR A 17 -3.70 -12.63 -13.83
CA THR A 17 -2.77 -11.86 -14.69
C THR A 17 -3.52 -11.16 -15.81
N GLY A 18 -2.89 -10.13 -16.37
CA GLY A 18 -3.34 -9.48 -17.58
C GLY A 18 -2.59 -9.96 -18.82
N ASN A 19 -2.91 -9.36 -19.95
CA ASN A 19 -2.42 -9.76 -21.28
C ASN A 19 -1.00 -9.27 -21.59
N PHE A 20 -0.35 -8.54 -20.68
CA PHE A 20 0.90 -7.82 -20.94
C PHE A 20 2.05 -8.25 -20.03
N GLY A 21 1.98 -9.47 -19.47
CA GLY A 21 3.11 -10.09 -18.78
C GLY A 21 4.29 -10.36 -19.73
N LEU A 22 5.49 -10.53 -19.17
CA LEU A 22 6.73 -10.67 -19.94
C LEU A 22 7.36 -12.05 -19.81
N GLY A 23 7.81 -12.62 -20.93
CA GLY A 23 8.63 -13.82 -20.99
C GLY A 23 7.89 -15.13 -20.75
N ASP A 24 8.65 -16.18 -20.50
CA ASP A 24 8.14 -17.50 -20.16
C ASP A 24 8.02 -17.69 -18.66
N ARG A 25 7.01 -18.47 -18.26
CA ARG A 25 6.74 -18.77 -16.86
C ARG A 25 7.76 -19.75 -16.31
N ASN A 26 8.16 -19.56 -15.04
CA ASN A 26 8.95 -20.53 -14.28
C ASN A 26 8.15 -21.12 -13.11
N GLU A 27 8.69 -22.15 -12.46
CA GLU A 27 8.06 -22.84 -11.33
C GLU A 27 7.71 -21.90 -10.15
N ALA A 28 8.57 -20.91 -9.87
CA ALA A 28 8.28 -19.86 -8.88
C ALA A 28 7.09 -18.98 -9.32
N GLY A 29 6.93 -18.76 -10.62
CA GLY A 29 5.77 -18.13 -11.22
C GLY A 29 4.49 -18.92 -11.00
N ASP A 30 4.51 -20.25 -11.14
CA ASP A 30 3.34 -21.09 -10.86
C ASP A 30 2.90 -20.98 -9.40
N ARG A 31 3.85 -21.07 -8.45
CA ARG A 31 3.56 -20.85 -7.02
C ARG A 31 2.99 -19.47 -6.72
N LEU A 32 3.52 -18.42 -7.37
CA LEU A 32 3.02 -17.06 -7.19
C LEU A 32 1.57 -16.93 -7.72
N LEU A 33 1.26 -17.58 -8.84
CA LEU A 33 -0.08 -17.56 -9.41
C LEU A 33 -1.09 -18.31 -8.53
N GLU A 34 -0.69 -19.47 -7.98
CA GLU A 34 -1.48 -20.21 -7.00
C GLU A 34 -1.73 -19.37 -5.74
N PHE A 35 -0.70 -18.71 -5.21
CA PHE A 35 -0.83 -17.78 -4.10
C PHE A 35 -1.83 -16.65 -4.42
N CYS A 36 -1.75 -16.06 -5.62
CA CYS A 36 -2.67 -15.01 -6.03
C CYS A 36 -4.11 -15.51 -6.17
N HIS A 37 -4.29 -16.73 -6.67
CA HIS A 37 -5.59 -17.38 -6.77
C HIS A 37 -6.24 -17.52 -5.40
N ASN A 38 -5.52 -18.13 -4.45
CA ASN A 38 -6.03 -18.46 -3.12
C ASN A 38 -6.34 -17.22 -2.27
N ASN A 39 -5.67 -16.08 -2.54
CA ASN A 39 -5.84 -14.84 -1.79
C ASN A 39 -6.65 -13.77 -2.56
N TYR A 40 -7.31 -14.13 -3.67
CA TYR A 40 -8.08 -13.19 -4.50
C TYR A 40 -7.27 -11.95 -4.91
N LEU A 41 -6.01 -12.16 -5.29
CA LEU A 41 -5.09 -11.13 -5.75
C LEU A 41 -4.92 -11.20 -7.27
N PHE A 42 -4.48 -10.09 -7.85
CA PHE A 42 -4.05 -10.01 -9.24
C PHE A 42 -2.76 -9.22 -9.40
N ILE A 43 -2.02 -9.53 -10.46
CA ILE A 43 -0.70 -9.00 -10.75
C ILE A 43 -0.83 -7.74 -11.60
N THR A 44 -0.72 -6.59 -10.95
CA THR A 44 -1.08 -5.29 -11.51
C THR A 44 -0.28 -4.93 -12.76
N ASN A 45 1.04 -5.09 -12.72
CA ASN A 45 1.95 -4.70 -13.80
C ASN A 45 1.92 -5.65 -15.02
N THR A 46 1.03 -6.64 -15.03
CA THR A 46 0.71 -7.44 -16.24
C THR A 46 -0.58 -6.97 -16.94
N CYS A 47 -1.32 -6.03 -16.35
CA CYS A 47 -2.64 -5.60 -16.82
C CYS A 47 -2.64 -4.47 -17.85
N PHE A 48 -1.52 -3.75 -18.01
CA PHE A 48 -1.47 -2.53 -18.82
C PHE A 48 -0.51 -2.69 -20.00
N GLN A 49 -0.97 -2.31 -21.19
CA GLN A 49 -0.10 -2.23 -22.36
C GLN A 49 0.94 -1.14 -22.15
N GLN A 50 2.22 -1.50 -22.24
CA GLN A 50 3.34 -0.57 -22.16
C GLN A 50 4.39 -0.91 -23.22
N PRO A 51 5.27 0.05 -23.60
CA PRO A 51 6.45 -0.27 -24.40
C PRO A 51 7.31 -1.32 -23.69
N LYS A 52 7.93 -2.24 -24.44
CA LYS A 52 8.75 -3.34 -23.88
C LYS A 52 9.76 -2.88 -22.83
N ARG A 53 10.36 -1.69 -23.01
CA ARG A 53 11.31 -1.12 -22.05
C ARG A 53 10.76 -0.83 -20.66
N ARG A 54 9.42 -0.76 -20.50
CA ARG A 54 8.74 -0.45 -19.23
C ARG A 54 8.07 -1.68 -18.59
N LEU A 55 8.33 -2.87 -19.13
CA LEU A 55 7.75 -4.13 -18.65
C LEU A 55 8.72 -4.91 -17.75
N TYR A 56 10.00 -4.94 -18.11
CA TYR A 56 11.03 -5.58 -17.30
C TYR A 56 11.32 -4.76 -16.05
N THR A 57 11.64 -5.46 -14.97
CA THR A 57 11.93 -4.90 -13.64
C THR A 57 13.35 -5.19 -13.20
N TRP A 58 14.08 -6.03 -13.94
CA TRP A 58 15.46 -6.39 -13.67
C TRP A 58 16.24 -6.58 -14.97
N THR A 59 17.50 -6.16 -14.97
CA THR A 59 18.46 -6.34 -16.07
C THR A 59 19.71 -7.04 -15.56
N SER A 60 20.22 -8.04 -16.27
CA SER A 60 21.44 -8.74 -15.84
C SER A 60 22.65 -7.81 -15.80
N PRO A 61 23.69 -8.11 -14.98
CA PRO A 61 24.87 -7.25 -14.88
C PRO A 61 25.58 -6.98 -16.21
N ASN A 62 25.49 -7.90 -17.16
CA ASN A 62 26.04 -7.78 -18.51
C ASN A 62 25.05 -7.19 -19.54
N GLY A 63 23.85 -6.78 -19.12
CA GLY A 63 22.81 -6.20 -19.96
C GLY A 63 22.09 -7.15 -20.92
N GLN A 64 22.48 -8.44 -20.96
CA GLN A 64 21.99 -9.41 -21.95
C GLN A 64 20.56 -9.87 -21.69
N TYR A 65 20.18 -10.01 -20.43
CA TYR A 65 18.88 -10.55 -20.02
C TYR A 65 18.07 -9.50 -19.30
N LYS A 66 16.76 -9.50 -19.57
CA LYS A 66 15.80 -8.61 -18.91
C LYS A 66 14.59 -9.42 -18.50
N ASN A 67 14.24 -9.34 -17.22
CA ASN A 67 13.17 -10.13 -16.63
C ASN A 67 12.14 -9.24 -15.93
N GLN A 68 10.91 -9.74 -15.84
CA GLN A 68 9.89 -9.21 -14.95
C GLN A 68 9.83 -10.13 -13.74
N ILE A 69 10.30 -9.65 -12.59
CA ILE A 69 10.37 -10.40 -11.32
C ILE A 69 9.83 -9.61 -10.13
N ASP A 70 9.67 -8.30 -10.29
CA ASP A 70 9.00 -7.43 -9.33
C ASP A 70 7.52 -7.28 -9.68
N TYR A 71 6.66 -7.44 -8.69
CA TYR A 71 5.21 -7.34 -8.89
C TYR A 71 4.52 -6.50 -7.82
N ILE A 72 3.52 -5.76 -8.27
CA ILE A 72 2.53 -5.12 -7.41
C ILE A 72 1.28 -6.00 -7.44
N LEU A 73 1.06 -6.76 -6.37
CA LEU A 73 -0.15 -7.53 -6.17
C LEU A 73 -1.24 -6.61 -5.59
N CYS A 74 -2.47 -6.74 -6.09
CA CYS A 74 -3.61 -6.00 -5.58
C CYS A 74 -4.83 -6.92 -5.45
N SER A 75 -5.71 -6.67 -4.50
CA SER A 75 -6.97 -7.41 -4.37
C SER A 75 -7.83 -7.22 -5.61
N GLN A 76 -8.43 -8.30 -6.09
CA GLN A 76 -9.34 -8.29 -7.24
C GLN A 76 -10.52 -7.33 -7.05
N ARG A 77 -10.97 -7.10 -5.80
CA ARG A 77 -12.00 -6.10 -5.45
C ARG A 77 -11.67 -4.69 -5.95
N TRP A 78 -10.38 -4.32 -5.96
CA TRP A 78 -9.92 -2.98 -6.31
C TRP A 78 -9.39 -2.88 -7.74
N ARG A 79 -9.67 -3.87 -8.59
CA ARG A 79 -9.13 -3.94 -9.95
C ARG A 79 -9.43 -2.70 -10.78
N SER A 80 -10.65 -2.16 -10.68
CA SER A 80 -11.08 -0.94 -11.39
C SER A 80 -10.46 0.34 -10.84
N SER A 81 -9.89 0.31 -9.63
CA SER A 81 -9.20 1.46 -9.03
C SER A 81 -7.80 1.67 -9.57
N ILE A 82 -7.21 0.70 -10.26
CA ILE A 82 -5.85 0.84 -10.80
C ILE A 82 -5.91 1.50 -12.17
N GLN A 83 -5.22 2.64 -12.32
CA GLN A 83 -5.14 3.35 -13.60
C GLN A 83 -3.93 2.94 -14.44
N LEU A 84 -2.83 2.52 -13.80
CA LEU A 84 -1.57 2.25 -14.46
C LEU A 84 -0.63 1.44 -13.57
N ALA A 85 0.18 0.57 -14.16
CA ALA A 85 1.45 0.14 -13.58
C ALA A 85 2.53 -0.02 -14.66
N LYS A 86 3.76 0.41 -14.35
CA LYS A 86 4.90 0.41 -15.27
C LYS A 86 6.22 0.60 -14.54
N THR A 87 7.33 0.18 -15.15
CA THR A 87 8.65 0.56 -14.66
C THR A 87 9.10 1.93 -15.16
N ARG A 88 10.11 2.50 -14.50
CA ARG A 88 10.72 3.81 -14.80
C ARG A 88 12.21 3.66 -15.12
N PRO A 89 12.58 3.24 -16.35
CA PRO A 89 13.99 3.08 -16.77
C PRO A 89 14.86 4.34 -16.77
N GLY A 90 14.26 5.51 -16.56
CA GLY A 90 15.01 6.78 -16.46
C GLY A 90 15.23 7.23 -15.02
N ALA A 91 14.80 6.44 -14.03
CA ALA A 91 15.08 6.72 -12.63
C ALA A 91 16.47 6.16 -12.30
N ASP A 92 17.42 7.04 -12.01
CA ASP A 92 18.75 6.62 -11.56
C ASP A 92 18.65 6.11 -10.12
N CYS A 93 18.68 4.78 -9.97
CA CYS A 93 18.60 4.10 -8.68
C CYS A 93 19.88 3.31 -8.34
N GLY A 94 20.90 3.34 -9.21
CA GLY A 94 22.17 2.62 -9.01
C GLY A 94 22.00 1.11 -8.79
N SER A 95 20.93 0.51 -9.32
CA SER A 95 20.59 -0.90 -9.19
C SER A 95 20.34 -1.52 -10.58
N ASP A 96 20.53 -2.83 -10.65
CA ASP A 96 20.08 -3.71 -11.73
C ASP A 96 18.55 -3.86 -11.80
N HIS A 97 17.82 -3.40 -10.77
CA HIS A 97 16.36 -3.32 -10.77
C HIS A 97 15.85 -1.97 -11.26
N GLU A 98 14.69 -2.00 -11.92
CA GLU A 98 13.97 -0.82 -12.39
C GLU A 98 12.83 -0.47 -11.43
N LEU A 99 12.70 0.82 -11.09
CA LEU A 99 11.63 1.28 -10.20
C LEU A 99 10.24 0.99 -10.79
N LEU A 100 9.49 0.10 -10.14
CA LEU A 100 8.12 -0.24 -10.50
C LEU A 100 7.11 0.65 -9.78
N ILE A 101 6.24 1.33 -10.54
CA ILE A 101 5.21 2.23 -10.01
C ILE A 101 3.81 1.77 -10.41
N ALA A 102 2.84 2.05 -9.55
CA ALA A 102 1.41 1.95 -9.87
C ALA A 102 0.68 3.23 -9.49
N LYS A 103 -0.35 3.59 -10.27
CA LYS A 103 -1.23 4.74 -10.02
C LYS A 103 -2.63 4.21 -9.69
N PHE A 104 -3.13 4.59 -8.53
CA PHE A 104 -4.46 4.21 -8.06
C PHE A 104 -5.38 5.44 -8.03
N GLN A 105 -6.63 5.25 -8.42
CA GLN A 105 -7.72 6.20 -8.22
C GLN A 105 -8.81 5.48 -7.42
N ILE A 106 -9.00 5.91 -6.19
CA ILE A 106 -10.03 5.38 -5.31
C ILE A 106 -11.25 6.30 -5.42
N LYS A 107 -12.40 5.72 -5.77
CA LYS A 107 -13.70 6.40 -5.68
C LYS A 107 -14.41 5.88 -4.44
N LEU A 108 -14.38 6.66 -3.37
CA LEU A 108 -15.10 6.34 -2.14
C LEU A 108 -16.55 6.80 -2.30
N LYS A 109 -17.51 5.87 -2.15
CA LYS A 109 -18.93 6.22 -2.12
C LYS A 109 -19.25 6.73 -0.73
N THR A 110 -19.73 7.97 -0.63
CA THR A 110 -20.29 8.50 0.61
C THR A 110 -21.63 7.80 0.87
N THR A 111 -21.67 6.87 1.83
CA THR A 111 -22.93 6.42 2.43
C THR A 111 -23.38 7.50 3.41
N SER A 112 -24.07 8.51 2.90
CA SER A 112 -24.86 9.40 3.75
C SER A 112 -25.94 8.55 4.44
N LYS A 113 -25.98 8.57 5.79
CA LYS A 113 -27.12 8.01 6.57
C LYS A 113 -28.46 8.60 6.11
N THR A 114 -28.47 9.78 5.51
CA THR A 114 -29.67 10.46 5.02
C THR A 114 -30.34 9.73 3.85
N ALA A 115 -29.59 9.00 3.02
CA ALA A 115 -30.17 8.23 1.90
C ALA A 115 -30.76 6.87 2.33
N ARG A 116 -30.37 6.33 3.50
CA ARG A 116 -30.90 5.07 4.05
C ARG A 116 -32.18 5.26 4.87
N LEU A 117 -32.48 6.47 5.32
CA LEU A 117 -33.73 6.78 6.04
C LEU A 117 -34.93 7.02 5.11
N ALA A 118 -34.69 7.22 3.80
CA ALA A 118 -35.74 7.51 2.82
C ALA A 118 -36.26 6.29 2.06
N SER A 119 -35.71 5.09 2.31
CA SER A 119 -36.18 3.84 1.69
C SER A 119 -36.29 2.75 2.76
N ILE A 120 -37.24 2.93 3.68
CA ILE A 120 -37.83 1.80 4.40
C ILE A 120 -39.07 1.45 3.59
N ASP A 121 -38.91 0.59 2.59
CA ASP A 121 -40.01 -0.29 2.21
C ASP A 121 -39.87 -1.52 3.11
N GLU A 122 -40.89 -1.75 3.92
CA GLU A 122 -41.01 -2.86 4.87
C GLU A 122 -41.16 -4.20 4.13
N ASN A 123 -40.15 -4.68 3.40
CA ASN A 123 -40.09 -6.10 3.03
C ASN A 123 -38.72 -6.55 2.49
N ASP A 124 -37.69 -6.69 3.32
CA ASP A 124 -36.71 -7.77 3.14
C ASP A 124 -35.91 -8.00 4.42
N GLY A 125 -35.89 -9.23 4.91
CA GLY A 125 -35.20 -9.68 6.11
C GLY A 125 -33.68 -9.82 5.95
N SER A 126 -33.03 -8.86 5.28
CA SER A 126 -31.57 -8.82 5.20
C SER A 126 -31.01 -7.94 6.31
N THR A 127 -30.45 -8.53 7.34
CA THR A 127 -29.60 -7.84 8.31
C THR A 127 -28.41 -7.24 7.58
N ILE A 128 -28.46 -5.93 7.32
CA ILE A 128 -27.29 -5.18 6.86
C ILE A 128 -26.33 -5.12 8.05
N GLU A 129 -25.28 -5.94 8.04
CA GLU A 129 -24.11 -5.73 8.89
C GLU A 129 -23.56 -4.34 8.58
N LEU A 130 -23.80 -3.40 9.50
CA LEU A 130 -23.11 -2.13 9.51
C LEU A 130 -21.66 -2.45 9.88
N GLU A 131 -20.69 -2.01 9.06
CA GLU A 131 -19.28 -2.01 9.47
C GLU A 131 -19.20 -1.35 10.86
N PRO A 132 -18.57 -2.02 11.84
CA PRO A 132 -18.51 -1.50 13.20
C PRO A 132 -17.77 -0.16 13.19
N ASP A 133 -18.27 0.79 13.99
CA ASP A 133 -17.54 2.03 14.23
C ASP A 133 -16.18 1.71 14.87
N ILE A 134 -15.17 2.51 14.53
CA ILE A 134 -13.83 2.43 15.11
C ILE A 134 -13.97 2.40 16.64
N SER A 135 -13.45 1.34 17.26
CA SER A 135 -13.60 1.11 18.69
C SER A 135 -12.49 1.78 19.49
N GLU A 136 -12.82 2.20 20.72
CA GLU A 136 -11.80 2.69 21.66
C GLU A 136 -10.73 1.64 21.96
N SER A 137 -11.10 0.36 21.96
CA SER A 137 -10.19 -0.77 22.18
C SER A 137 -9.10 -0.87 21.12
N GLU A 138 -9.43 -0.65 19.84
CA GLU A 138 -8.45 -0.70 18.75
C GLU A 138 -7.40 0.40 18.91
N ILE A 139 -7.84 1.63 19.18
CA ILE A 139 -6.95 2.77 19.38
C ILE A 139 -6.09 2.58 20.63
N LYS A 140 -6.70 2.11 21.73
CA LYS A 140 -5.99 1.87 22.99
C LYS A 140 -4.91 0.81 22.83
N TRP A 141 -5.24 -0.31 22.19
CA TRP A 141 -4.27 -1.38 21.91
C TRP A 141 -3.09 -0.87 21.06
N ASP A 142 -3.38 -0.06 20.03
CA ASP A 142 -2.35 0.48 19.18
C ASP A 142 -1.44 1.49 19.89
N LEU A 143 -1.99 2.33 20.76
CA LEU A 143 -1.21 3.25 21.59
C LEU A 143 -0.28 2.52 22.56
N GLU A 144 -0.75 1.43 23.18
CA GLU A 144 0.06 0.61 24.07
C GLU A 144 1.22 -0.05 23.32
N CYS A 145 0.98 -0.49 22.09
CA CYS A 145 1.98 -1.15 21.24
C CYS A 145 2.99 -0.18 20.60
N ILE A 146 2.77 1.14 20.64
CA ILE A 146 3.72 2.11 20.09
C ILE A 146 5.03 2.03 20.89
N ALA A 147 6.15 1.90 20.19
CA ALA A 147 7.47 1.89 20.83
C ALA A 147 7.90 3.30 21.26
N ASN A 148 8.58 3.40 22.40
CA ASN A 148 9.19 4.64 22.89
C ASN A 148 10.46 4.97 22.08
N ASN A 149 10.94 6.21 22.24
CA ASN A 149 12.13 6.79 21.65
C ASN A 149 12.12 6.75 20.11
N LYS A 150 10.92 6.84 19.51
CA LYS A 150 10.79 7.00 18.06
C LYS A 150 10.82 8.49 17.73
N ALA A 151 11.54 8.82 16.67
CA ALA A 151 11.59 10.18 16.17
C ALA A 151 10.19 10.66 15.78
N PRO A 152 9.78 11.87 16.22
CA PRO A 152 8.51 12.45 15.81
C PRO A 152 8.51 12.73 14.30
N SER A 153 7.32 12.86 13.73
CA SER A 153 7.16 13.29 12.33
C SER A 153 7.28 14.82 12.24
N ILE A 154 6.90 15.37 11.10
CA ILE A 154 6.76 16.82 10.88
C ILE A 154 5.77 17.50 11.84
N ASP A 155 4.92 16.72 12.52
CA ASP A 155 4.01 17.21 13.55
C ASP A 155 4.72 17.45 14.90
N GLU A 156 5.98 17.02 15.04
CA GLU A 156 6.79 17.14 16.25
C GLU A 156 6.17 16.44 17.48
N ILE A 157 5.21 15.53 17.25
CA ILE A 157 4.54 14.80 18.34
C ILE A 157 5.26 13.47 18.62
N PRO A 158 5.92 13.34 19.79
CA PRO A 158 6.59 12.11 20.17
C PRO A 158 5.58 11.07 20.66
N PRO A 159 5.87 9.77 20.51
CA PRO A 159 4.97 8.69 20.93
C PRO A 159 4.67 8.70 22.44
N GLU A 160 5.61 9.16 23.26
CA GLU A 160 5.49 9.26 24.71
C GLU A 160 4.35 10.19 25.12
N LEU A 161 4.07 11.24 24.34
CA LEU A 161 3.01 12.19 24.66
C LEU A 161 1.66 11.47 24.70
N PHE A 162 1.39 10.58 23.76
CA PHE A 162 0.14 9.81 23.76
C PHE A 162 0.04 8.86 24.95
N LYS A 163 1.16 8.26 25.36
CA LYS A 163 1.20 7.38 26.54
C LYS A 163 0.99 8.14 27.85
N ILE A 164 1.54 9.34 27.96
CA ILE A 164 1.34 10.22 29.13
C ILE A 164 -0.11 10.67 29.23
N LEU A 165 -0.72 11.02 28.09
CA LEU A 165 -2.13 11.44 28.02
C LEU A 165 -3.11 10.28 28.26
N GLY A 166 -2.70 9.03 28.05
CA GLY A 166 -3.49 7.84 28.37
C GLY A 166 -4.86 7.84 27.69
N ASP A 167 -5.93 7.70 28.49
CA ASP A 167 -7.29 7.63 27.97
C ASP A 167 -7.74 8.93 27.27
N ASP A 168 -7.16 10.09 27.60
CA ASP A 168 -7.46 11.33 26.89
C ASP A 168 -6.89 11.32 25.47
N ALA A 169 -5.71 10.72 25.27
CA ALA A 169 -5.19 10.48 23.93
C ALA A 169 -6.08 9.53 23.12
N VAL A 170 -6.62 8.47 23.76
CA VAL A 170 -7.58 7.56 23.11
C VAL A 170 -8.80 8.34 22.63
N LYS A 171 -9.41 9.16 23.48
CA LYS A 171 -10.61 9.96 23.12
C LYS A 171 -10.33 10.96 22.00
N ILE A 172 -9.21 11.67 22.08
CA ILE A 172 -8.81 12.65 21.05
C ILE A 172 -8.57 11.94 19.72
N LEU A 173 -7.81 10.85 19.72
CA LEU A 173 -7.53 10.10 18.51
C LEU A 173 -8.80 9.46 17.96
N LEU A 174 -9.67 8.92 18.80
CA LEU A 174 -10.97 8.41 18.40
C LEU A 174 -11.80 9.48 17.70
N ALA A 175 -11.90 10.68 18.30
CA ALA A 175 -12.63 11.79 17.70
C ALA A 175 -12.07 12.16 16.33
N ILE A 176 -10.74 12.22 16.19
CA ILE A 176 -10.07 12.51 14.92
C ILE A 176 -10.29 11.38 13.90
N CYS A 177 -10.12 10.12 14.29
CA CYS A 177 -10.33 8.94 13.44
C CYS A 177 -11.78 8.87 12.96
N GLN A 178 -12.75 9.08 13.85
CA GLN A 178 -14.17 9.16 13.50
C GLN A 178 -14.47 10.35 12.58
N GLN A 179 -13.82 11.50 12.81
CA GLN A 179 -13.97 12.66 11.93
C GLN A 179 -13.39 12.39 10.54
N ILE A 180 -12.21 11.75 10.45
CA ILE A 180 -11.61 11.31 9.18
C ILE A 180 -12.52 10.30 8.50
N TRP A 181 -13.07 9.34 9.24
CA TRP A 181 -14.00 8.33 8.72
C TRP A 181 -15.28 8.98 8.16
N LYS A 182 -15.84 9.98 8.85
CA LYS A 182 -17.04 10.70 8.40
C LYS A 182 -16.77 11.64 7.23
N THR A 183 -15.69 12.41 7.28
CA THR A 183 -15.41 13.50 6.33
C THR A 183 -14.55 13.07 5.14
N GLN A 184 -13.83 11.95 5.27
CA GLN A 184 -12.80 11.46 4.34
C GLN A 184 -11.67 12.47 4.12
N GLN A 185 -11.50 13.43 5.03
CA GLN A 185 -10.47 14.45 4.97
C GLN A 185 -9.39 14.19 6.00
N TRP A 186 -8.19 13.86 5.51
CA TRP A 186 -7.03 13.67 6.35
C TRP A 186 -6.37 15.02 6.70
N PRO A 187 -5.90 15.19 7.96
CA PRO A 187 -5.02 16.30 8.32
C PRO A 187 -3.85 16.42 7.35
N LYS A 188 -3.43 17.65 7.05
CA LYS A 188 -2.38 17.89 6.04
C LYS A 188 -1.07 17.19 6.41
N ASP A 189 -0.70 17.22 7.69
CA ASP A 189 0.56 16.65 8.17
C ASP A 189 0.56 15.12 8.16
N TRP A 190 -0.61 14.49 8.27
CA TRP A 190 -0.77 13.03 8.18
C TRP A 190 -0.62 12.50 6.75
N LYS A 191 -0.72 13.38 5.75
CA LYS A 191 -0.50 13.05 4.33
C LYS A 191 0.96 13.23 3.90
N ARG A 192 1.83 13.68 4.79
CA ARG A 192 3.23 13.99 4.49
C ARG A 192 4.14 12.97 5.16
N SER A 193 5.24 12.65 4.49
CA SER A 193 6.32 11.83 5.02
C SER A 193 7.66 12.52 4.80
N ILE A 194 8.56 12.41 5.78
CA ILE A 194 9.95 12.87 5.65
C ILE A 194 10.81 11.64 5.38
N TYR A 195 11.55 11.64 4.27
CA TYR A 195 12.51 10.59 3.94
C TYR A 195 13.90 11.00 4.36
N ILE A 196 14.49 10.27 5.32
CA ILE A 196 15.84 10.49 5.81
C ILE A 196 16.72 9.32 5.34
N PRO A 197 17.71 9.57 4.45
CA PRO A 197 18.70 8.56 4.11
C PRO A 197 19.74 8.47 5.24
N ILE A 198 19.79 7.34 5.93
CA ILE A 198 20.79 7.06 6.98
C ILE A 198 21.97 6.33 6.34
N PRO A 199 23.20 6.88 6.41
CA PRO A 199 24.36 6.21 5.87
C PRO A 199 24.64 4.90 6.63
N LYS A 200 24.91 3.83 5.89
CA LYS A 200 25.44 2.56 6.37
C LYS A 200 26.96 2.55 6.19
N LYS A 201 27.62 1.49 6.68
CA LYS A 201 29.05 1.26 6.42
C LYS A 201 29.30 1.12 4.93
N GLY A 202 30.24 1.88 4.39
CA GLY A 202 30.59 1.89 2.96
C GLY A 202 30.88 3.29 2.44
N SER A 203 31.01 3.42 1.13
CA SER A 203 31.22 4.71 0.47
C SER A 203 29.94 5.53 0.46
N ALA A 204 30.01 6.80 0.88
CA ALA A 204 28.90 7.76 0.81
C ALA A 204 28.50 8.16 -0.62
N LYS A 205 29.25 7.71 -1.64
CA LYS A 205 28.94 7.97 -3.06
C LYS A 205 27.98 6.95 -3.68
N GLU A 206 27.71 5.84 -3.00
CA GLU A 206 26.86 4.77 -3.50
C GLU A 206 25.49 4.80 -2.81
N CYS A 207 24.41 4.94 -3.58
CA CYS A 207 23.05 5.01 -3.04
C CYS A 207 22.63 3.76 -2.24
N SER A 208 23.14 2.58 -2.62
CA SER A 208 22.91 1.30 -1.92
C SER A 208 23.44 1.30 -0.46
N ASN A 209 24.42 2.15 -0.16
CA ASN A 209 24.98 2.33 1.17
C ASN A 209 24.12 3.21 2.08
N TYR A 210 22.91 3.57 1.67
CA TYR A 210 21.95 4.27 2.52
C TYR A 210 20.78 3.37 2.91
N ARG A 211 20.30 3.55 4.14
CA ARG A 211 19.01 3.04 4.61
C ARG A 211 18.04 4.20 4.62
N THR A 212 17.06 4.19 3.75
CA THR A 212 15.99 5.20 3.80
C THR A 212 15.02 4.87 4.94
N ILE A 213 14.78 5.84 5.82
CA ILE A 213 13.70 5.79 6.80
C ILE A 213 12.64 6.82 6.42
N ALA A 214 11.37 6.43 6.47
CA ALA A 214 10.25 7.35 6.34
C ALA A 214 9.70 7.69 7.74
N LEU A 215 9.73 8.96 8.09
CA LEU A 215 9.04 9.49 9.26
C LEU A 215 7.63 9.89 8.83
N ILE A 216 6.64 9.30 9.48
CA ILE A 216 5.21 9.56 9.29
C ILE A 216 4.58 9.72 10.66
N SER A 217 3.49 10.50 10.75
CA SER A 217 2.80 10.81 12.00
C SER A 217 2.45 9.53 12.76
N HIS A 218 2.71 9.52 14.07
CA HIS A 218 2.34 8.38 14.92
C HIS A 218 0.83 8.17 14.92
N ALA A 219 0.07 9.26 14.97
CA ALA A 219 -1.38 9.22 14.92
C ALA A 219 -1.91 8.73 13.56
N SER A 220 -1.26 9.10 12.45
CA SER A 220 -1.63 8.57 11.13
C SER A 220 -1.35 7.07 11.03
N LYS A 221 -0.30 6.54 11.67
CA LYS A 221 -0.02 5.09 11.69
C LYS A 221 -1.12 4.31 12.40
N ILE A 222 -1.67 4.84 13.49
CA ILE A 222 -2.79 4.22 14.22
C ILE A 222 -4.00 4.12 13.29
N MET A 223 -4.38 5.23 12.64
CA MET A 223 -5.51 5.23 11.70
C MET A 223 -5.31 4.29 10.49
N LEU A 224 -4.07 4.00 10.08
CA LEU A 224 -3.80 3.08 8.97
C LEU A 224 -3.84 1.60 9.35
N LYS A 225 -3.89 1.28 10.65
CA LYS A 225 -3.99 -0.08 11.17
C LYS A 225 -5.44 -0.50 11.46
N ILE A 226 -6.31 0.50 11.66
CA ILE A 226 -7.76 0.38 11.78
C ILE A 226 -8.35 0.23 10.37
#